data_AF-A0A345SUW6-F1
#
_entry.id   AF-A0A345SUW6-F1
#
_cell.length_a   1.000
_cell.length_b   1.000
_cell.length_c   1.000
_cell.angle_alpha   90.00
_cell.angle_beta   90.00
_cell.angle_gamma   90.00
#
_symmetry.space_group_name_H-M   'P 1'
#
loop_
_entity.id
_entity.type
_entity.pdbx_description
1 polymer ?
#
loop_
_entity_poly.entity_id
_entity_poly.type
_entity_poly.pdbx_seq_one_letter_code
_entity_poly.pdbx_strand_id
1 'polypeptide(L)'
;MEAVGIVVGIVALFVLGLIALMVVAAVKAGKAVSRKVEQHGTQARRAVEDATLRARKYTQTGPQGRIAALRLEVRDSLAGTRRVLESGVTGDPQLAEALHLLAQLDEHAQALDGELRLLERETGTQRLDAKLPELRERADRITHAAESLRWAAQDRAQHFSDSELIRLSRECETEAGALRHWTPTAAGAAGAAAAGGAADGASAGSGAEEQRRQRRGLAAGRGVSAAEALGLGDPRLRLADRLRKPRPDPGTPTAR
;
A
#
# COMPACT_ATOMS: atom_id res chain seq x y z
N MET A 1 31.15 -58.19 -20.06
CA MET A 1 31.38 -56.74 -20.24
C MET A 1 30.15 -56.01 -20.81
N GLU A 2 29.26 -56.68 -21.54
CA GLU A 2 28.05 -56.06 -22.11
C GLU A 2 27.03 -55.60 -21.05
N ALA A 3 26.81 -56.38 -19.98
CA ALA A 3 25.87 -56.02 -18.91
C ALA A 3 26.25 -54.73 -18.16
N VAL A 4 27.54 -54.48 -17.97
CA VAL A 4 28.03 -53.26 -17.29
C VAL A 4 27.81 -52.03 -18.17
N GLY A 5 28.01 -52.16 -19.50
CA GLY A 5 27.71 -51.08 -20.45
C GLY A 5 26.23 -50.71 -20.47
N ILE A 6 25.34 -51.71 -20.42
CA ILE A 6 23.89 -51.48 -20.38
C ILE A 6 23.47 -50.77 -19.09
N VAL A 7 23.99 -51.19 -17.93
CA VAL A 7 23.68 -50.56 -16.64
C VAL A 7 24.17 -49.11 -16.59
N VAL A 8 25.38 -48.83 -17.07
CA VAL A 8 25.90 -47.45 -17.14
C VAL A 8 25.07 -46.59 -18.09
N GLY A 9 24.64 -47.14 -19.23
CA GLY A 9 23.75 -46.43 -20.17
C GLY A 9 22.39 -46.06 -19.55
N ILE A 10 21.78 -46.99 -18.80
CA ILE A 10 20.50 -46.74 -18.12
C ILE A 10 20.66 -45.66 -17.03
N VAL A 11 21.74 -45.72 -16.23
CA VAL A 11 22.01 -44.70 -15.21
C VAL A 11 22.24 -43.34 -15.84
N ALA A 12 23.01 -43.26 -16.93
CA ALA A 12 23.23 -42.01 -17.65
C ALA A 12 21.93 -41.42 -18.21
N LEU A 13 21.04 -42.26 -18.77
CA LEU A 13 19.71 -41.84 -19.22
C LEU A 13 18.85 -41.35 -18.06
N PHE A 14 18.90 -42.01 -16.90
CA PHE A 14 18.13 -41.61 -15.73
C PHE A 14 18.61 -40.27 -15.17
N VAL A 15 19.93 -40.07 -15.08
CA VAL A 15 20.52 -38.79 -14.67
C VAL A 15 20.13 -37.69 -15.65
N LEU A 16 20.20 -37.95 -16.96
CA LEU A 16 19.78 -36.99 -17.97
C LEU A 16 18.28 -36.68 -17.89
N GLY A 17 17.45 -37.68 -17.58
CA GLY A 17 16.03 -37.53 -17.33
C GLY A 17 15.72 -36.69 -16.09
N LEU A 18 16.46 -36.88 -15.00
CA LEU A 18 16.35 -36.07 -13.79
C LEU A 18 16.78 -34.62 -14.04
N ILE A 19 17.84 -34.41 -14.81
CA ILE A 19 18.27 -33.06 -15.23
C ILE A 19 17.17 -32.40 -16.07
N ALA A 20 16.58 -33.12 -17.02
CA ALA A 20 15.46 -32.61 -17.83
C ALA A 20 14.23 -32.28 -16.96
N LEU A 21 13.90 -33.11 -15.99
CA LEU A 21 12.81 -32.86 -15.03
C LEU A 21 13.08 -31.65 -14.14
N MET A 22 14.32 -31.46 -13.67
CA MET A 22 14.71 -30.27 -12.91
C MET A 22 14.59 -29.00 -13.74
N VAL A 23 14.98 -29.05 -15.02
CA VAL A 23 14.81 -27.93 -15.95
C VAL A 23 13.32 -27.64 -16.17
N VAL A 24 12.49 -28.66 -16.41
CA VAL A 24 11.04 -28.49 -16.61
C VAL A 24 10.34 -27.98 -15.35
N ALA A 25 10.73 -28.45 -14.16
CA ALA A 25 10.20 -27.99 -12.89
C ALA A 25 10.57 -26.52 -12.63
N ALA A 26 11.82 -26.12 -12.91
CA ALA A 26 12.25 -24.72 -12.84
C ALA A 26 11.46 -23.83 -13.80
N VAL A 27 11.19 -24.30 -15.02
CA VAL A 27 10.40 -23.57 -16.02
C VAL A 27 8.92 -23.48 -15.62
N LYS A 28 8.32 -24.54 -15.05
CA LYS A 28 6.93 -24.54 -14.60
C LYS A 28 6.72 -23.69 -13.35
N ALA A 29 7.65 -23.70 -12.40
CA ALA A 29 7.65 -22.81 -11.25
C ALA A 29 7.77 -21.34 -11.68
N GLY A 30 8.60 -21.04 -12.69
CA GLY A 30 8.67 -19.71 -13.30
C GLY A 30 7.38 -19.31 -14.02
N LYS A 31 6.71 -20.25 -14.70
CA LYS A 31 5.47 -19.98 -15.45
C LYS A 31 4.24 -19.73 -14.56
N ALA A 32 4.20 -20.25 -13.33
CA ALA A 32 3.14 -19.95 -12.37
C ALA A 32 3.25 -18.52 -11.80
N VAL A 33 4.48 -18.03 -11.63
CA VAL A 33 4.76 -16.63 -11.25
C VAL A 33 4.47 -15.67 -12.41
N SER A 34 4.60 -16.14 -13.66
CA SER A 34 4.46 -15.32 -14.88
C SER A 34 3.05 -14.78 -15.14
N ARG A 35 1.98 -15.44 -14.64
CA ARG A 35 0.61 -14.92 -14.83
C ARG A 35 0.27 -13.70 -13.99
N LYS A 36 1.11 -13.33 -13.01
CA LYS A 36 0.96 -12.09 -12.21
C LYS A 36 1.99 -11.02 -12.58
N VAL A 37 2.72 -11.22 -13.70
CA VAL A 37 3.81 -10.35 -14.19
C VAL A 37 3.51 -9.89 -15.62
N GLU A 38 2.24 -9.82 -16.02
CA GLU A 38 1.86 -9.28 -17.33
C GLU A 38 1.79 -7.73 -17.33
N GLN A 39 2.05 -7.07 -16.19
CA GLN A 39 1.96 -5.61 -16.09
C GLN A 39 3.28 -4.83 -16.01
N HIS A 40 4.46 -5.46 -15.81
CA HIS A 40 5.70 -4.68 -15.67
C HIS A 40 6.92 -5.33 -16.36
N GLY A 41 6.94 -5.27 -17.69
CA GLY A 41 8.02 -5.80 -18.55
C GLY A 41 9.38 -5.08 -18.45
N THR A 42 9.53 -4.02 -17.66
CA THR A 42 10.78 -3.25 -17.54
C THR A 42 11.61 -3.58 -16.29
N GLN A 43 11.04 -4.31 -15.31
CA GLN A 43 11.71 -4.62 -14.04
C GLN A 43 12.43 -5.98 -14.04
N ALA A 44 12.16 -6.87 -14.98
CA ALA A 44 12.73 -8.22 -14.98
C ALA A 44 14.24 -8.25 -15.34
N ARG A 45 14.72 -7.37 -16.23
CA ARG A 45 16.16 -7.24 -16.51
C ARG A 45 16.93 -6.68 -15.31
N ARG A 46 16.33 -5.70 -14.63
CA ARG A 46 16.91 -5.08 -13.42
C ARG A 46 16.97 -6.06 -12.25
N ALA A 47 16.01 -6.96 -12.10
CA ALA A 47 16.03 -7.96 -11.03
C ALA A 47 17.15 -9.01 -11.20
N VAL A 48 17.53 -9.35 -12.44
CA VAL A 48 18.62 -10.30 -12.71
C VAL A 48 19.98 -9.60 -12.62
N GLU A 49 20.06 -8.33 -13.04
CA GLU A 49 21.23 -7.48 -12.78
C GLU A 49 21.40 -7.22 -11.27
N ASP A 50 20.34 -6.98 -10.52
CA ASP A 50 20.39 -6.83 -9.05
C ASP A 50 20.72 -8.16 -8.36
N ALA A 51 20.25 -9.30 -8.86
CA ALA A 51 20.61 -10.61 -8.32
C ALA A 51 22.08 -10.97 -8.58
N THR A 52 22.59 -10.62 -9.76
CA THR A 52 24.02 -10.82 -10.10
C THR A 52 24.93 -9.80 -9.42
N LEU A 53 24.48 -8.55 -9.23
CA LEU A 53 25.16 -7.54 -8.41
C LEU A 53 25.15 -7.89 -6.92
N ARG A 54 24.04 -8.46 -6.40
CA ARG A 54 23.97 -8.99 -5.02
C ARG A 54 24.86 -10.20 -4.84
N ALA A 55 24.91 -11.12 -5.81
CA ALA A 55 25.87 -12.23 -5.78
C ALA A 55 27.32 -11.71 -5.79
N ARG A 56 27.62 -10.63 -6.54
CA ARG A 56 28.95 -10.01 -6.57
C ARG A 56 29.29 -9.22 -5.29
N LYS A 57 28.29 -8.68 -4.59
CA LYS A 57 28.44 -8.05 -3.25
C LYS A 57 28.98 -9.04 -2.20
N TYR A 58 28.68 -10.33 -2.32
CA TYR A 58 29.24 -11.38 -1.46
C TYR A 58 30.62 -11.88 -1.91
N THR A 59 31.10 -11.49 -3.10
CA THR A 59 32.43 -11.88 -3.63
C THR A 59 33.54 -10.83 -3.38
N GLN A 60 33.18 -9.62 -2.90
CA GLN A 60 34.14 -8.65 -2.34
C GLN A 60 34.19 -8.80 -0.81
N THR A 61 34.51 -10.00 -0.32
CA THR A 61 34.65 -10.31 1.11
C THR A 61 36.00 -9.82 1.65
N GLY A 62 36.18 -8.50 1.66
CA GLY A 62 37.27 -7.82 2.36
C GLY A 62 36.74 -6.92 3.48
N PRO A 63 37.61 -6.36 4.34
CA PRO A 63 37.23 -5.38 5.36
C PRO A 63 36.41 -4.21 4.78
N GLN A 64 36.77 -3.76 3.57
CA GLN A 64 36.07 -2.69 2.85
C GLN A 64 34.68 -3.11 2.34
N GLY A 65 34.51 -4.38 1.95
CA GLY A 65 33.21 -4.92 1.54
C GLY A 65 32.20 -4.95 2.69
N ARG A 66 32.64 -5.17 3.93
CA ARG A 66 31.78 -5.11 5.12
C ARG A 66 31.25 -3.70 5.38
N ILE A 67 32.10 -2.67 5.23
CA ILE A 67 31.68 -1.27 5.34
C ILE A 67 30.68 -0.92 4.23
N ALA A 68 31.00 -1.22 2.98
CA ALA A 68 30.12 -0.96 1.84
C ALA A 68 28.77 -1.70 1.99
N ALA A 69 28.77 -2.91 2.54
CA ALA A 69 27.56 -3.67 2.79
C ALA A 69 26.65 -2.99 3.82
N LEU A 70 27.21 -2.53 4.93
CA LEU A 70 26.49 -1.84 6.01
C LEU A 70 25.89 -0.52 5.52
N ARG A 71 26.68 0.26 4.76
CA ARG A 71 26.22 1.53 4.17
C ARG A 71 25.04 1.31 3.22
N LEU A 72 25.11 0.27 2.39
CA LEU A 72 24.03 -0.05 1.46
C LEU A 72 22.77 -0.52 2.20
N GLU A 73 22.91 -1.31 3.27
CA GLU A 73 21.79 -1.81 4.07
C GLU A 73 21.00 -0.67 4.71
N VAL A 74 21.68 0.26 5.39
CA VAL A 74 21.04 1.43 6.02
C VAL A 74 20.39 2.33 4.96
N ARG A 75 21.06 2.55 3.83
CA ARG A 75 20.51 3.39 2.75
C ARG A 75 19.26 2.76 2.13
N ASP A 76 19.28 1.46 1.88
CA ASP A 76 18.14 0.75 1.27
C ASP A 76 16.95 0.70 2.23
N SER A 77 17.19 0.53 3.53
CA SER A 77 16.12 0.57 4.54
C SER A 77 15.47 1.97 4.62
N LEU A 78 16.26 3.04 4.72
CA LEU A 78 15.72 4.41 4.77
C LEU A 78 15.02 4.79 3.47
N ALA A 79 15.59 4.46 2.31
CA ALA A 79 14.97 4.73 1.01
C ALA A 79 13.67 3.94 0.81
N GLY A 80 13.64 2.67 1.24
CA GLY A 80 12.43 1.85 1.21
C GLY A 80 11.33 2.42 2.10
N THR A 81 11.68 2.89 3.30
CA THR A 81 10.74 3.52 4.24
C THR A 81 10.22 4.84 3.69
N ARG A 82 11.10 5.71 3.18
CA ARG A 82 10.72 7.00 2.59
C ARG A 82 9.67 6.84 1.48
N ARG A 83 9.88 5.90 0.55
CA ARG A 83 8.92 5.63 -0.54
C ARG A 83 7.53 5.24 -0.02
N VAL A 84 7.48 4.43 1.02
CA VAL A 84 6.20 4.00 1.63
C VAL A 84 5.48 5.20 2.24
N LEU A 85 6.20 6.03 3.02
CA LEU A 85 5.58 7.20 3.64
C LEU A 85 5.14 8.26 2.61
N GLU A 86 5.99 8.57 1.63
CA GLU A 86 5.67 9.54 0.56
C GLU A 86 4.46 9.09 -0.27
N SER A 87 4.28 7.78 -0.48
CA SER A 87 3.12 7.26 -1.21
C SER A 87 1.79 7.43 -0.46
N GLY A 88 1.82 7.54 0.87
CA GLY A 88 0.62 7.66 1.71
C GLY A 88 0.31 9.08 2.19
N VAL A 89 1.25 10.01 2.08
CA VAL A 89 1.14 11.36 2.68
C VAL A 89 -0.04 12.18 2.15
N THR A 90 -0.46 11.96 0.91
CA THR A 90 -1.62 12.65 0.32
C THR A 90 -2.96 12.18 0.92
N GLY A 91 -3.01 10.96 1.44
CA GLY A 91 -4.22 10.37 2.03
C GLY A 91 -4.36 10.58 3.53
N ASP A 92 -3.25 10.78 4.25
CA ASP A 92 -3.26 10.89 5.70
C ASP A 92 -2.17 11.86 6.24
N PRO A 93 -2.58 13.00 6.84
CA PRO A 93 -1.65 14.00 7.39
C PRO A 93 -0.73 13.47 8.49
N GLN A 94 -1.10 12.40 9.21
CA GLN A 94 -0.26 11.86 10.28
C GLN A 94 1.05 11.25 9.76
N LEU A 95 1.11 10.86 8.49
CA LEU A 95 2.35 10.40 7.84
C LEU A 95 3.39 11.52 7.68
N ALA A 96 2.98 12.79 7.72
CA ALA A 96 3.92 13.91 7.67
C ALA A 96 4.85 13.95 8.90
N GLU A 97 4.33 13.59 10.08
CA GLU A 97 5.13 13.49 11.30
C GLU A 97 6.12 12.32 11.21
N ALA A 98 5.67 11.19 10.69
CA ALA A 98 6.53 10.03 10.48
C ALA A 98 7.65 10.33 9.45
N LEU A 99 7.39 11.19 8.45
CA LEU A 99 8.42 11.69 7.53
C LEU A 99 9.42 12.60 8.23
N HIS A 100 8.98 13.40 9.20
CA HIS A 100 9.89 14.22 10.01
C HIS A 100 10.82 13.36 10.87
N LEU A 101 10.29 12.32 11.52
CA LEU A 101 11.09 11.34 12.26
C LEU A 101 12.09 10.60 11.35
N LEU A 102 11.66 10.25 10.13
CA LEU A 102 12.55 9.63 9.15
C LEU A 102 13.69 10.56 8.73
N ALA A 103 13.44 11.87 8.61
CA ALA A 103 14.47 12.85 8.31
C ALA A 103 15.52 12.94 9.44
N GLN A 104 15.10 12.88 10.71
CA GLN A 104 16.03 12.81 11.84
C GLN A 104 16.87 11.52 11.82
N LEU A 105 16.25 10.38 11.44
CA LEU A 105 16.96 9.11 11.21
C LEU A 105 17.99 9.22 10.07
N ASP A 106 17.65 9.91 8.98
CA ASP A 106 18.56 10.15 7.86
C ASP A 106 19.80 10.97 8.29
N GLU A 107 19.65 11.95 9.18
CA GLU A 107 20.78 12.70 9.74
C GLU A 107 21.72 11.79 10.54
N HIS A 108 21.16 10.91 11.39
CA HIS A 108 21.94 9.91 12.12
C HIS A 108 22.63 8.91 11.19
N ALA A 109 21.98 8.53 10.09
CA ALA A 109 22.58 7.68 9.07
C ALA A 109 23.73 8.36 8.34
N GLN A 110 23.62 9.65 8.03
CA GLN A 110 24.71 10.43 7.42
C GLN A 110 25.92 10.57 8.36
N ALA A 111 25.68 10.77 9.66
CA ALA A 111 26.74 10.80 10.66
C ALA A 111 27.48 9.44 10.73
N LEU A 112 26.74 8.34 10.76
CA LEU A 112 27.29 6.98 10.69
C LEU A 112 28.11 6.76 9.41
N ASP A 113 27.60 7.22 8.26
CA ASP A 113 28.28 7.13 6.97
C ASP A 113 29.61 7.91 6.97
N GLY A 114 29.66 9.05 7.66
CA GLY A 114 30.87 9.84 7.89
C GLY A 114 31.91 9.08 8.71
N GLU A 115 31.49 8.47 9.83
CA GLU A 115 32.35 7.64 10.69
C GLU A 115 32.92 6.43 9.93
N LEU A 116 32.08 5.75 9.14
CA LEU A 116 32.50 4.61 8.32
C LEU A 116 33.53 5.01 7.25
N ARG A 117 33.36 6.18 6.62
CA ARG A 117 34.34 6.71 5.64
C ARG A 117 35.65 7.13 6.29
N LEU A 118 35.62 7.64 7.52
CA LEU A 118 36.84 7.96 8.27
C LEU A 118 37.62 6.67 8.59
N LEU A 119 36.91 5.64 9.05
CA LEU A 119 37.49 4.33 9.35
C LEU A 119 38.09 3.64 8.11
N GLU A 120 37.45 3.82 6.95
CA GLU A 120 37.97 3.35 5.64
C GLU A 120 39.29 4.03 5.26
N ARG A 121 39.44 5.34 5.55
CA ARG A 121 40.65 6.12 5.23
C ARG A 121 41.83 5.85 6.15
N GLU A 122 41.59 5.48 7.41
CA GLU A 122 42.65 5.27 8.41
C GLU A 122 43.36 3.91 8.31
N THR A 123 43.05 3.10 7.28
CA THR A 123 43.69 1.81 6.89
C THR A 123 44.41 1.04 8.02
N GLY A 124 43.65 0.27 8.79
CA GLY A 124 44.17 -0.77 9.68
C GLY A 124 43.12 -1.83 9.99
N THR A 125 43.36 -3.09 9.58
CA THR A 125 42.42 -4.20 9.78
C THR A 125 42.06 -4.44 11.25
N GLN A 126 43.03 -4.31 12.15
CA GLN A 126 42.80 -4.43 13.60
C GLN A 126 41.88 -3.34 14.15
N ARG A 127 42.02 -2.08 13.70
CA ARG A 127 41.12 -0.99 14.12
C ARG A 127 39.72 -1.17 13.56
N LEU A 128 39.62 -1.62 12.31
CA LEU A 128 38.36 -2.00 11.68
C LEU A 128 37.65 -3.09 12.50
N ASP A 129 38.33 -4.18 12.83
CA ASP A 129 37.72 -5.29 13.58
C ASP A 129 37.30 -4.87 15.00
N ALA A 130 38.01 -3.91 15.63
CA ALA A 130 37.64 -3.38 16.94
C ALA A 130 36.43 -2.43 16.92
N LYS A 131 36.32 -1.56 15.89
CA LYS A 131 35.29 -0.49 15.85
C LYS A 131 34.05 -0.82 15.04
N LEU A 132 34.16 -1.73 14.06
CA LEU A 132 33.06 -2.10 13.19
C LEU A 132 31.84 -2.69 13.92
N PRO A 133 31.96 -3.52 14.98
CA PRO A 133 30.80 -4.04 15.71
C PRO A 133 29.95 -2.95 16.36
N GLU A 134 30.58 -1.92 16.92
CA GLU A 134 29.91 -0.77 17.53
C GLU A 134 29.10 0.03 16.48
N LEU A 135 29.71 0.30 15.32
CA LEU A 135 29.05 0.99 14.20
C LEU A 135 27.92 0.14 13.61
N ARG A 136 28.09 -1.18 13.57
CA ARG A 136 27.06 -2.13 13.14
C ARG A 136 25.85 -2.10 14.06
N GLU A 137 26.04 -2.11 15.37
CA GLU A 137 24.92 -2.02 16.32
C GLU A 137 24.14 -0.69 16.17
N ARG A 138 24.83 0.41 15.89
CA ARG A 138 24.17 1.69 15.60
C ARG A 138 23.38 1.62 14.28
N ALA A 139 23.95 1.02 13.23
CA ALA A 139 23.28 0.80 11.96
C ALA A 139 22.03 -0.09 12.09
N ASP A 140 22.12 -1.15 12.91
CA ASP A 140 21.02 -2.07 13.18
C ASP A 140 19.88 -1.34 13.90
N ARG A 141 20.19 -0.46 14.86
CA ARG A 141 19.17 0.40 15.53
C ARG A 141 18.47 1.35 14.56
N ILE A 142 19.22 2.02 13.68
CA ILE A 142 18.65 2.91 12.65
C ILE A 142 17.75 2.11 11.70
N THR A 143 18.22 0.96 11.24
CA THR A 143 17.49 0.09 10.33
C THR A 143 16.21 -0.45 10.97
N HIS A 144 16.26 -0.86 12.23
CA HIS A 144 15.10 -1.34 12.97
C HIS A 144 14.06 -0.23 13.19
N ALA A 145 14.50 0.99 13.51
CA ALA A 145 13.61 2.15 13.62
C ALA A 145 12.97 2.53 12.27
N ALA A 146 13.73 2.45 11.18
CA ALA A 146 13.19 2.68 9.84
C ALA A 146 12.18 1.59 9.42
N GLU A 147 12.43 0.33 9.79
CA GLU A 147 11.51 -0.78 9.50
C GLU A 147 10.23 -0.67 10.34
N SER A 148 10.32 -0.27 11.61
CA SER A 148 9.14 -0.08 12.45
C SER A 148 8.24 1.04 11.93
N LEU A 149 8.84 2.15 11.47
CA LEU A 149 8.11 3.22 10.76
C LEU A 149 7.44 2.70 9.49
N ARG A 150 8.13 1.87 8.70
CA ARG A 150 7.57 1.29 7.48
C ARG A 150 6.39 0.39 7.78
N TRP A 151 6.53 -0.50 8.75
CA TRP A 151 5.48 -1.43 9.13
C TRP A 151 4.24 -0.69 9.65
N ALA A 152 4.44 0.32 10.52
CA ALA A 152 3.36 1.17 11.00
C ALA A 152 2.64 1.92 9.86
N ALA A 153 3.38 2.44 8.88
CA ALA A 153 2.80 3.11 7.72
C ALA A 153 1.97 2.15 6.84
N GLN A 154 2.48 0.93 6.60
CA GLN A 154 1.78 -0.09 5.82
C GLN A 154 0.52 -0.58 6.53
N ASP A 155 0.61 -0.87 7.83
CA ASP A 155 -0.52 -1.27 8.66
C ASP A 155 -1.62 -0.22 8.63
N ARG A 156 -1.25 1.05 8.73
CA ARG A 156 -2.20 2.16 8.64
C ARG A 156 -2.85 2.31 7.27
N ALA A 157 -2.09 2.16 6.19
CA ALA A 157 -2.63 2.18 4.83
C ALA A 157 -3.65 1.05 4.60
N GLN A 158 -3.40 -0.13 5.16
CA GLN A 158 -4.31 -1.26 5.11
C GLN A 158 -5.61 -0.95 5.88
N HIS A 159 -5.52 -0.48 7.13
CA HIS A 159 -6.68 -0.12 7.93
C HIS A 159 -7.53 1.00 7.31
N PHE A 160 -6.90 2.00 6.69
CA PHE A 160 -7.61 3.06 5.97
C PHE A 160 -8.38 2.50 4.77
N SER A 161 -7.74 1.63 3.98
CA SER A 161 -8.37 0.97 2.82
C SER A 161 -9.55 0.08 3.23
N ASP A 162 -9.39 -0.71 4.29
CA ASP A 162 -10.44 -1.58 4.82
C ASP A 162 -11.62 -0.76 5.36
N SER A 163 -11.35 0.36 6.04
CA SER A 163 -12.37 1.27 6.56
C SER A 163 -13.18 1.93 5.45
N GLU A 164 -12.53 2.41 4.39
CA GLU A 164 -13.21 2.98 3.22
C GLU A 164 -14.04 1.93 2.48
N LEU A 165 -13.55 0.69 2.35
CA LEU A 165 -14.32 -0.40 1.74
C LEU A 165 -15.57 -0.75 2.56
N ILE A 166 -15.47 -0.80 3.89
CA ILE A 166 -16.62 -1.02 4.78
C ILE A 166 -17.63 0.11 4.61
N ARG A 167 -17.16 1.37 4.56
CA ARG A 167 -18.02 2.53 4.36
C ARG A 167 -18.77 2.44 3.02
N LEU A 168 -18.04 2.15 1.94
CA LEU A 168 -18.58 2.01 0.59
C LEU A 168 -19.58 0.86 0.50
N SER A 169 -19.30 -0.28 1.13
CA SER A 169 -20.23 -1.42 1.17
C SER A 169 -21.56 -1.03 1.81
N ARG A 170 -21.54 -0.29 2.93
CA ARG A 170 -22.77 0.20 3.58
C ARG A 170 -23.55 1.18 2.72
N GLU A 171 -22.85 2.04 1.98
CA GLU A 171 -23.45 2.98 1.04
C GLU A 171 -24.14 2.22 -0.10
N CYS A 172 -23.44 1.25 -0.71
CA CYS A 172 -24.01 0.37 -1.73
C CYS A 172 -25.21 -0.44 -1.22
N GLU A 173 -25.19 -0.96 0.02
CA GLU A 173 -26.33 -1.66 0.61
C GLU A 173 -27.55 -0.74 0.79
N THR A 174 -27.30 0.50 1.23
CA THR A 174 -28.34 1.53 1.38
C THR A 174 -28.96 1.89 0.04
N GLU A 175 -28.12 2.12 -0.98
CA GLU A 175 -28.58 2.40 -2.35
C GLU A 175 -29.31 1.22 -2.98
N ALA A 176 -28.82 0.00 -2.79
CA ALA A 176 -29.48 -1.22 -3.27
C ALA A 176 -30.85 -1.40 -2.60
N GLY A 177 -30.97 -1.10 -1.30
CA GLY A 177 -32.24 -1.06 -0.59
C GLY A 177 -33.19 -0.02 -1.16
N ALA A 178 -32.68 1.17 -1.51
CA ALA A 178 -33.45 2.21 -2.15
C ALA A 178 -33.99 1.77 -3.53
N LEU A 179 -33.16 1.14 -4.35
CA LEU A 179 -33.56 0.62 -5.65
C LEU A 179 -34.62 -0.49 -5.53
N ARG A 180 -34.54 -1.33 -4.49
CA ARG A 180 -35.55 -2.38 -4.23
C ARG A 180 -36.89 -1.81 -3.76
N HIS A 181 -36.90 -0.72 -2.98
CA HIS A 181 -38.17 -0.13 -2.56
C HIS A 181 -38.96 0.49 -3.73
N TRP A 182 -38.33 0.73 -4.89
CA TRP A 182 -39.00 1.25 -6.08
C TRP A 182 -39.85 0.21 -6.81
N THR A 183 -39.77 -1.09 -6.50
CA THR A 183 -40.80 -2.02 -6.99
C THR A 183 -42.17 -1.52 -6.53
N PRO A 184 -43.11 -1.18 -7.43
CA PRO A 184 -44.43 -0.75 -7.03
C PRO A 184 -44.99 -1.86 -6.16
N THR A 185 -45.20 -1.58 -4.88
CA THR A 185 -46.11 -2.38 -4.07
C THR A 185 -47.37 -2.49 -4.92
N ALA A 186 -47.74 -3.71 -5.27
CA ALA A 186 -49.05 -3.98 -5.82
C ALA A 186 -50.07 -3.46 -4.79
N ALA A 187 -50.49 -2.21 -4.99
CA ALA A 187 -51.78 -1.71 -4.56
C ALA A 187 -52.80 -2.56 -5.34
N GLY A 188 -53.07 -3.75 -4.80
CA GLY A 188 -53.83 -4.79 -5.48
C GLY A 188 -53.87 -6.15 -4.78
N ALA A 189 -53.35 -6.29 -3.56
CA ALA A 189 -53.59 -7.48 -2.74
C ALA A 189 -53.94 -7.16 -1.27
N ALA A 190 -54.44 -5.95 -1.00
CA ALA A 190 -55.29 -5.72 0.17
C ALA A 190 -56.72 -6.15 -0.20
N GLY A 191 -57.00 -7.46 -0.10
CA GLY A 191 -58.30 -7.98 -0.47
C GLY A 191 -58.50 -9.48 -0.31
N ALA A 192 -57.87 -10.16 0.65
CA ALA A 192 -58.37 -11.41 1.24
C ALA A 192 -57.38 -11.96 2.28
N ALA A 193 -57.74 -11.83 3.57
CA ALA A 193 -57.48 -12.77 4.67
C ALA A 193 -57.25 -11.99 5.98
N ALA A 194 -58.36 -11.49 6.53
CA ALA A 194 -58.48 -11.33 7.97
C ALA A 194 -58.56 -12.73 8.61
N ALA A 195 -57.79 -12.96 9.68
CA ALA A 195 -58.24 -13.56 10.95
C ALA A 195 -57.07 -14.24 11.68
N GLY A 196 -56.79 -13.82 12.92
CA GLY A 196 -56.14 -14.69 13.90
C GLY A 196 -55.30 -13.99 14.96
N GLY A 197 -55.91 -13.72 16.12
CA GLY A 197 -55.24 -13.92 17.42
C GLY A 197 -54.68 -12.68 18.12
N ALA A 198 -55.46 -12.16 19.07
CA ALA A 198 -54.99 -11.30 20.15
C ALA A 198 -54.14 -12.07 21.17
N ALA A 199 -53.18 -11.41 21.82
CA ALA A 199 -52.82 -11.64 23.22
C ALA A 199 -51.95 -10.51 23.79
N ASP A 200 -52.18 -10.26 25.08
CA ASP A 200 -51.73 -9.18 25.96
C ASP A 200 -50.23 -9.04 26.18
N GLY A 201 -49.83 -7.86 26.70
CA GLY A 201 -48.54 -7.70 27.35
C GLY A 201 -48.08 -6.25 27.57
N ALA A 202 -48.74 -5.52 28.47
CA ALA A 202 -48.24 -4.25 28.99
C ALA A 202 -47.21 -4.48 30.11
N SER A 203 -46.03 -3.86 30.03
CA SER A 203 -45.33 -3.17 31.15
C SER A 203 -43.87 -2.81 30.79
N ALA A 204 -43.36 -1.78 31.50
CA ALA A 204 -41.97 -1.29 31.60
C ALA A 204 -41.50 -0.23 30.59
N GLY A 205 -41.95 1.02 30.82
CA GLY A 205 -41.22 2.23 30.45
C GLY A 205 -40.74 2.97 31.68
N SER A 206 -39.42 3.13 31.87
CA SER A 206 -38.79 4.25 32.61
C SER A 206 -37.25 4.33 32.49
N GLY A 207 -36.64 3.91 31.37
CA GLY A 207 -35.17 3.97 31.20
C GLY A 207 -34.66 4.76 29.98
N ALA A 208 -35.54 5.12 29.03
CA ALA A 208 -35.11 5.58 27.71
C ALA A 208 -35.01 7.11 27.55
N GLU A 209 -35.55 7.90 28.49
CA GLU A 209 -35.59 9.36 28.34
C GLU A 209 -34.33 10.08 28.86
N GLU A 210 -33.64 9.52 29.86
CA GLU A 210 -32.40 10.07 30.41
C GLU A 210 -31.26 10.03 29.36
N GLN A 211 -31.18 8.95 28.59
CA GLN A 211 -30.14 8.71 27.58
C GLN A 211 -30.31 9.58 26.32
N ARG A 212 -31.52 10.12 26.10
CA ARG A 212 -31.85 10.97 24.94
C ARG A 212 -31.52 12.45 25.18
N ARG A 213 -31.43 12.90 26.44
CA ARG A 213 -31.02 14.27 26.79
C ARG A 213 -29.50 14.48 26.70
N GLN A 214 -28.71 13.45 26.96
CA GLN A 214 -27.24 13.53 26.92
C GLN A 214 -26.64 13.61 25.51
N ARG A 215 -27.37 13.17 24.47
CA ARG A 215 -26.93 13.22 23.06
C ARG A 215 -27.21 14.54 22.32
N ARG A 216 -27.88 15.50 22.95
CA ARG A 216 -28.30 16.75 22.28
C ARG A 216 -27.28 17.90 22.38
N GLY A 217 -26.11 17.67 22.97
CA GLY A 217 -25.12 18.72 23.27
C GLY A 217 -23.91 18.86 22.32
N LEU A 218 -23.72 18.01 21.31
CA LEU A 218 -22.49 18.02 20.48
C LEU A 218 -22.66 18.48 19.02
N ALA A 219 -23.82 19.01 18.62
CA ALA A 219 -24.09 19.40 17.23
C ALA A 219 -24.24 20.92 17.01
N ALA A 220 -23.47 21.74 17.74
CA ALA A 220 -23.41 23.18 17.53
C ALA A 220 -22.04 23.58 16.95
N GLY A 221 -21.77 23.14 15.72
CA GLY A 221 -20.61 23.56 14.94
C GLY A 221 -21.04 23.72 13.48
N ARG A 222 -20.96 24.95 12.97
CA ARG A 222 -21.26 25.32 11.59
C ARG A 222 -20.33 24.55 10.65
N GLY A 223 -20.79 23.41 10.15
CA GLY A 223 -20.06 22.59 9.18
C GLY A 223 -20.04 23.28 7.82
N VAL A 224 -18.85 23.54 7.30
CA VAL A 224 -18.63 23.79 5.87
C VAL A 224 -19.16 22.58 5.12
N SER A 225 -20.06 22.81 4.17
CA SER A 225 -20.71 21.72 3.44
C SER A 225 -19.69 20.93 2.64
N ALA A 226 -19.86 19.60 2.56
CA ALA A 226 -18.94 18.68 1.89
C ALA A 226 -18.66 19.02 0.41
N ALA A 227 -19.54 19.81 -0.23
CA ALA A 227 -19.35 20.32 -1.59
C ALA A 227 -18.21 21.35 -1.71
N GLU A 228 -17.97 22.13 -0.65
CA GLU A 228 -16.96 23.19 -0.63
C GLU A 228 -15.56 22.64 -0.27
N ALA A 229 -15.51 21.60 0.55
CA ALA A 229 -14.26 20.90 0.90
C ALA A 229 -13.66 20.08 -0.25
N LEU A 230 -14.49 19.65 -1.20
CA LEU A 230 -14.06 18.86 -2.37
C LEU A 230 -13.76 19.71 -3.61
N GLY A 231 -13.80 21.04 -3.51
CA GLY A 231 -13.56 21.95 -4.65
C GLY A 231 -14.58 21.83 -5.79
N LEU A 232 -15.67 21.09 -5.55
CA LEU A 232 -16.75 20.83 -6.51
C LEU A 232 -17.83 21.92 -6.36
N GLY A 233 -17.45 23.15 -6.71
CA GLY A 233 -18.42 24.23 -6.87
C GLY A 233 -19.54 23.84 -7.84
N ASP A 234 -20.76 24.24 -7.50
CA ASP A 234 -22.05 23.80 -8.05
C ASP A 234 -22.04 23.48 -9.57
N PRO A 235 -22.06 22.19 -9.97
CA PRO A 235 -22.09 21.79 -11.38
C PRO A 235 -23.39 22.23 -12.08
N ARG A 236 -24.45 22.49 -11.30
CA ARG A 236 -25.75 22.97 -11.80
C ARG A 236 -25.71 24.40 -12.32
N LEU A 237 -24.90 25.28 -11.70
CA LEU A 237 -24.73 26.66 -12.17
C LEU A 237 -23.92 26.69 -13.48
N ARG A 238 -22.91 25.82 -13.61
CA ARG A 238 -22.12 25.70 -14.86
C ARG A 238 -22.92 25.10 -16.01
N LEU A 239 -23.86 24.20 -15.71
CA LEU A 239 -24.80 23.68 -16.72
C LEU A 239 -25.79 24.77 -17.15
N ALA A 240 -26.28 25.59 -16.21
CA ALA A 240 -27.17 26.72 -16.51
C ALA A 240 -26.47 27.80 -17.35
N ASP A 241 -25.20 28.12 -17.09
CA ASP A 241 -24.41 29.05 -17.89
C ASP A 241 -24.11 28.50 -19.29
N ARG A 242 -23.86 27.18 -19.43
CA ARG A 242 -23.67 26.55 -20.75
C ARG A 242 -24.93 26.51 -21.60
N LEU A 243 -26.11 26.54 -20.98
CA LEU A 243 -27.39 26.59 -21.67
C LEU A 243 -27.82 28.03 -22.04
N ARG A 244 -27.16 29.05 -21.48
CA ARG A 244 -27.34 30.45 -21.88
C ARG A 244 -26.54 30.74 -23.16
N LYS A 245 -27.11 30.38 -24.30
CA LYS A 245 -26.58 30.68 -25.64
C LYS A 245 -26.52 32.20 -25.86
N PRO A 246 -25.37 32.81 -26.17
CA PRO A 246 -25.33 34.19 -26.62
C PRO A 246 -25.95 34.27 -28.03
N ARG A 247 -26.93 35.15 -28.21
CA ARG A 247 -27.39 35.54 -29.54
C ARG A 247 -26.26 36.33 -30.21
N PRO A 248 -25.88 36.04 -31.47
CA PRO A 248 -24.98 36.91 -32.20
C PRO A 248 -25.69 38.24 -32.49
N ASP A 249 -25.03 39.33 -32.12
CA ASP A 249 -25.42 40.69 -32.53
C ASP A 249 -25.37 40.81 -34.06
N PRO A 250 -26.36 41.41 -34.71
CA PRO A 250 -26.33 41.64 -36.14
C PRO A 250 -25.29 42.73 -36.47
N GLY A 251 -24.17 42.27 -37.05
CA GLY A 251 -23.25 42.98 -37.95
C GLY A 251 -23.13 44.49 -37.85
N THR A 252 -21.98 44.97 -37.39
CA THR A 252 -21.44 46.26 -37.83
C THR A 252 -20.50 46.04 -39.02
N PRO A 253 -20.81 46.58 -40.21
CA PRO A 253 -19.92 46.49 -41.35
C PRO A 253 -18.74 47.45 -41.17
N THR A 254 -17.53 46.92 -41.25
CA THR A 254 -16.33 47.69 -41.53
C THR A 254 -16.32 48.04 -43.02
N ALA A 255 -16.50 49.33 -43.34
CA ALA A 255 -16.22 49.87 -44.65
C ALA A 255 -15.16 50.97 -44.53
N ARG A 256 -14.24 50.86 -45.48
CA ARG A 256 -13.13 51.72 -45.85
C ARG A 256 -13.56 53.14 -46.19
#